data_AF-A0A6G1RZP1-F1
#
_entry.id   AF-A0A6G1RZP1-F1
#
_cell.length_a   1.000
_cell.length_b   1.000
_cell.length_c   1.000
_cell.angle_alpha   90.00
_cell.angle_beta   90.00
_cell.angle_gamma   90.00
#
_symmetry.space_group_name_H-M   'P 1'
#
loop_
_entity.id
_entity.type
_entity.pdbx_description
1 polymer ?
#
loop_
_entity_poly.entity_id
_entity_poly.type
_entity_poly.pdbx_seq_one_letter_code
_entity_poly.pdbx_strand_id
1 'polypeptide(L)'
;NPKCYPPRIVQTCNEPLTPTNNINKMLLIDYKENRLIACGSLYQGICKLLRLDDLFKLGEPFHKKEHYLSGVNESGSVFGVIVSYSNMDDKLFIATAVDGKPEYFPTISSRKLTKNSEADGMFAYVFHDEFVASMIKIPSDTFTIIPDFDIYYIYGFSSGNFVYFLTLQPEMISPPGSTTKEQVYTSK
;
A
#
# COMPACT_ATOMS: atom_id res chain seq x y z
N ASN A 1 4.24 6.73 -16.28
CA ASN A 1 5.40 5.81 -16.30
C ASN A 1 5.70 5.37 -14.87
N PRO A 2 5.78 4.06 -14.59
CA PRO A 2 6.00 3.53 -13.23
C PRO A 2 7.36 3.90 -12.61
N LYS A 3 8.34 4.34 -13.42
CA LYS A 3 9.67 4.77 -12.95
C LYS A 3 9.70 6.19 -12.38
N CYS A 4 8.66 7.00 -12.58
CA CYS A 4 8.63 8.38 -12.09
C CYS A 4 8.31 8.45 -10.60
N TYR A 5 9.26 8.90 -9.77
CA TYR A 5 9.02 9.18 -8.36
C TYR A 5 9.59 10.56 -7.98
N PRO A 6 8.78 11.48 -7.41
CA PRO A 6 7.32 11.44 -7.30
C PRO A 6 6.61 11.38 -8.67
N PRO A 7 5.28 11.16 -8.71
CA PRO A 7 4.51 11.21 -9.95
C PRO A 7 4.56 12.59 -10.64
N ARG A 8 4.27 12.62 -11.95
CA ARG A 8 4.29 13.85 -12.76
C ARG A 8 3.41 14.99 -12.23
N ILE A 9 2.32 14.65 -11.55
CA ILE A 9 1.41 15.63 -10.93
C ILE A 9 2.06 16.43 -9.80
N VAL A 10 3.23 16.00 -9.30
CA VAL A 10 4.02 16.69 -8.28
C VAL A 10 5.35 17.22 -8.82
N GLN A 11 6.07 16.44 -9.63
CA GLN A 11 7.38 16.82 -10.16
C GLN A 11 7.55 16.37 -11.61
N THR A 12 8.27 17.16 -12.42
CA THR A 12 8.62 16.77 -13.79
C THR A 12 9.36 15.42 -13.81
N CYS A 13 8.98 14.56 -14.74
CA CYS A 13 9.62 13.26 -14.95
C CYS A 13 10.25 13.21 -16.35
N ASN A 14 11.51 12.77 -16.42
CA ASN A 14 12.27 12.67 -17.67
C ASN A 14 11.94 11.40 -18.47
N GLU A 15 11.24 10.45 -17.85
CA GLU A 15 10.84 9.21 -18.50
C GLU A 15 9.66 9.43 -19.46
N PRO A 16 9.63 8.74 -20.61
CA PRO A 16 8.54 8.86 -21.56
C PRO A 16 7.22 8.40 -20.93
N LEU A 17 6.14 9.13 -21.23
CA LEU A 17 4.81 8.83 -20.73
C LEU A 17 3.96 8.18 -21.82
N THR A 18 3.25 7.13 -21.44
CA THR A 18 2.26 6.46 -22.28
C THR A 18 0.92 6.43 -21.56
N PRO A 19 -0.20 6.53 -22.29
CA PRO A 19 -1.51 6.19 -21.74
C PRO A 19 -1.44 4.78 -21.14
N THR A 20 -1.80 4.68 -19.87
CA THR A 20 -1.70 3.43 -19.09
C THR A 20 -2.97 3.29 -18.27
N ASN A 21 -3.46 2.06 -18.11
CA ASN A 21 -4.64 1.79 -17.30
C ASN A 21 -4.37 2.04 -15.81
N ASN A 22 -5.39 2.53 -15.09
CA ASN A 22 -5.36 2.61 -13.63
C ASN A 22 -6.12 1.45 -13.04
N ILE A 23 -5.38 0.47 -12.51
CA ILE A 23 -5.96 -0.73 -11.92
C ILE A 23 -6.43 -0.37 -10.51
N ASN A 24 -7.70 -0.66 -10.19
CA ASN A 24 -8.15 -0.62 -8.80
C ASN A 24 -7.50 -1.78 -8.05
N LYS A 25 -6.66 -1.45 -7.07
CA LYS A 25 -5.92 -2.45 -6.29
C LYS A 25 -6.62 -2.79 -4.99
N MET A 26 -7.31 -1.82 -4.39
CA MET A 26 -8.01 -1.99 -3.13
C MET A 26 -9.30 -1.17 -3.13
N LEU A 27 -10.34 -1.74 -2.52
CA LEU A 27 -11.64 -1.12 -2.35
C LEU A 27 -12.16 -1.41 -0.94
N LEU A 28 -12.31 -0.38 -0.10
CA LEU A 28 -12.77 -0.51 1.28
C LEU A 28 -13.89 0.48 1.57
N ILE A 29 -14.92 0.01 2.29
CA ILE A 29 -16.02 0.85 2.76
C ILE A 29 -15.66 1.41 4.13
N ASP A 30 -15.60 2.73 4.24
CA ASP A 30 -15.49 3.49 5.48
C ASP A 30 -16.91 3.91 5.90
N TYR A 31 -17.58 3.02 6.64
CA TYR A 31 -18.98 3.21 7.04
C TYR A 31 -19.19 4.42 7.94
N LYS A 32 -18.21 4.75 8.81
CA LYS A 32 -18.33 5.84 9.77
C LYS A 32 -18.34 7.21 9.08
N GLU A 33 -17.51 7.36 8.05
CA GLU A 33 -17.41 8.59 7.26
C GLU A 33 -18.28 8.57 5.99
N ASN A 34 -19.14 7.55 5.83
CA ASN A 34 -20.04 7.36 4.68
C ASN A 34 -19.33 7.48 3.31
N ARG A 35 -18.16 6.86 3.21
CA ARG A 35 -17.30 6.95 2.02
C ARG A 35 -16.65 5.61 1.65
N LEU A 36 -16.12 5.56 0.44
CA LEU A 36 -15.38 4.46 -0.14
C LEU A 36 -13.94 4.89 -0.37
N ILE A 37 -12.99 4.07 0.09
CA ILE A 37 -11.57 4.22 -0.20
C ILE A 37 -11.23 3.33 -1.39
N ALA A 38 -10.91 3.94 -2.52
CA ALA A 38 -10.56 3.25 -3.76
C ALA A 38 -9.11 3.59 -4.16
N CYS A 39 -8.20 2.64 -3.99
CA CYS A 39 -6.78 2.85 -4.28
C CYS A 39 -6.40 2.29 -5.65
N GLY A 40 -5.70 3.10 -6.45
CA GLY A 40 -5.26 2.75 -7.80
C GLY A 40 -3.82 2.25 -7.85
N SER A 41 -3.35 1.91 -9.05
CA SER A 41 -1.94 1.59 -9.33
C SER A 41 -1.17 2.77 -9.94
N LEU A 42 -1.86 3.67 -10.66
CA LEU A 42 -1.22 4.85 -11.24
C LEU A 42 -0.81 5.87 -10.18
N TYR A 43 0.08 6.78 -10.61
CA TYR A 43 0.63 7.84 -9.76
C TYR A 43 1.26 7.29 -8.48
N GLN A 44 2.01 6.20 -8.60
CA GLN A 44 2.66 5.52 -7.47
C GLN A 44 1.65 4.99 -6.43
N GLY A 45 0.41 4.75 -6.86
CA GLY A 45 -0.65 4.13 -6.06
C GLY A 45 -1.38 5.10 -5.15
N ILE A 46 -1.80 6.26 -5.67
CA ILE A 46 -2.68 7.17 -4.91
C ILE A 46 -4.07 6.57 -4.71
N CYS A 47 -4.75 7.01 -3.65
CA CYS A 47 -6.12 6.65 -3.36
C CYS A 47 -7.10 7.79 -3.61
N LYS A 48 -8.32 7.39 -3.97
CA LYS A 48 -9.49 8.24 -4.06
C LYS A 48 -10.44 7.93 -2.92
N LEU A 49 -11.09 8.97 -2.42
CA LEU A 49 -12.18 8.89 -1.46
C LEU A 49 -13.46 9.29 -2.20
N LEU A 50 -14.42 8.38 -2.24
CA LEU A 50 -15.66 8.54 -2.98
C LEU A 50 -16.84 8.48 -2.02
N ARG A 51 -17.88 9.30 -2.21
CA ARG A 51 -19.08 9.21 -1.38
C ARG A 51 -19.87 7.95 -1.71
N LEU A 52 -20.48 7.31 -0.71
CA LEU A 52 -21.15 6.00 -0.91
C LEU A 52 -22.44 6.06 -1.72
N ASP A 53 -23.12 7.20 -1.72
CA ASP A 53 -24.43 7.39 -2.38
C ASP A 53 -24.29 7.56 -3.90
N ASP A 54 -23.31 8.32 -4.37
CA ASP A 54 -23.20 8.74 -5.76
C ASP A 54 -21.78 8.70 -6.34
N LEU A 55 -20.82 8.17 -5.57
CA LEU A 55 -19.41 8.06 -5.95
C LEU A 55 -18.74 9.42 -6.22
N PHE A 56 -19.30 10.53 -5.72
CA PHE A 56 -18.66 11.84 -5.82
C PHE A 56 -17.25 11.80 -5.18
N LYS A 57 -16.26 12.32 -5.89
CA LYS A 57 -14.86 12.35 -5.41
C LYS A 57 -14.73 13.38 -4.28
N LEU A 58 -14.73 12.87 -3.04
CA LEU A 58 -14.52 13.65 -1.82
C LEU A 58 -13.07 14.11 -1.68
N GLY A 59 -12.13 13.28 -2.14
CA GLY A 59 -10.75 13.70 -2.25
C GLY A 59 -9.80 12.71 -2.87
N GLU A 60 -8.61 13.19 -3.22
CA GLU A 60 -7.53 12.39 -3.83
C GLU A 60 -6.17 12.96 -3.42
N PRO A 61 -5.70 12.72 -2.19
CA PRO A 61 -4.43 13.27 -1.71
C PRO A 61 -3.25 12.78 -2.55
N PHE A 62 -2.36 13.68 -2.97
CA PHE A 62 -1.18 13.32 -3.77
C PHE A 62 0.10 14.11 -3.43
N HIS A 63 0.07 15.04 -2.48
CA HIS A 63 1.20 15.94 -2.22
C HIS A 63 2.34 15.36 -1.37
N LYS A 64 2.09 14.31 -0.57
CA LYS A 64 3.07 13.74 0.37
C LYS A 64 3.47 12.32 -0.02
N LYS A 65 4.64 11.87 0.45
CA LYS A 65 5.16 10.53 0.18
C LYS A 65 4.20 9.45 0.67
N GLU A 66 3.56 9.69 1.82
CA GLU A 66 2.59 8.81 2.45
C GLU A 66 1.31 8.66 1.62
N HIS A 67 1.02 9.56 0.68
CA HIS A 67 -0.14 9.41 -0.21
C HIS A 67 0.09 8.34 -1.30
N TYR A 68 1.33 7.93 -1.53
CA TYR A 68 1.69 6.89 -2.48
C TYR A 68 1.76 5.53 -1.77
N LEU A 69 0.87 4.59 -2.14
CA LEU A 69 0.87 3.26 -1.54
C LEU A 69 1.87 2.31 -2.19
N SER A 70 1.77 2.14 -3.50
CA SER A 70 2.62 1.26 -4.30
C SER A 70 2.16 1.33 -5.76
N GLY A 71 3.13 1.54 -6.66
CA GLY A 71 2.91 1.51 -8.11
C GLY A 71 2.79 0.13 -8.74
N VAL A 72 2.77 -0.97 -7.95
CA VAL A 72 2.54 -2.34 -8.46
C VAL A 72 1.22 -2.39 -9.23
N ASN A 73 1.24 -2.94 -10.44
CA ASN A 73 0.06 -3.02 -11.32
C ASN A 73 -0.79 -4.28 -11.12
N GLU A 74 -0.32 -5.26 -10.36
CA GLU A 74 -1.05 -6.49 -10.09
C GLU A 74 -2.25 -6.24 -9.15
N SER A 75 -3.41 -6.74 -9.55
CA SER A 75 -4.61 -6.75 -8.70
C SER A 75 -4.51 -7.89 -7.68
N GLY A 76 -4.80 -7.63 -6.41
CA GLY A 76 -4.76 -8.66 -5.36
C GLY A 76 -3.40 -8.80 -4.63
N SER A 77 -2.42 -7.96 -4.97
CA SER A 77 -1.16 -7.85 -4.23
C SER A 77 -1.24 -6.90 -3.02
N VAL A 78 -2.43 -6.37 -2.72
CA VAL A 78 -2.70 -5.42 -1.64
C VAL A 78 -3.98 -5.80 -0.94
N PHE A 79 -3.97 -5.64 0.39
CA PHE A 79 -5.17 -5.71 1.19
C PHE A 79 -5.11 -4.65 2.28
N GLY A 80 -6.28 -4.22 2.75
CA GLY A 80 -6.36 -3.31 3.88
C GLY A 80 -7.57 -3.58 4.75
N VAL A 81 -7.49 -3.11 5.99
CA VAL A 81 -8.53 -3.23 7.00
C VAL A 81 -8.68 -1.88 7.68
N ILE A 82 -9.90 -1.34 7.68
CA ILE A 82 -10.25 -0.15 8.46
C ILE A 82 -10.63 -0.60 9.86
N VAL A 83 -10.03 0.03 10.86
CA VAL A 83 -10.33 -0.22 12.27
C VAL A 83 -10.82 1.09 12.87
N SER A 84 -12.09 1.08 13.26
CA SER A 84 -12.78 2.24 13.84
C SER A 84 -13.00 2.02 15.34
N TYR A 85 -12.67 3.02 16.16
CA TYR A 85 -13.03 3.06 17.58
C TYR A 85 -13.95 4.26 17.82
N SER A 86 -14.95 4.09 18.69
CA SER A 86 -16.05 5.05 18.90
C SER A 86 -15.60 6.48 19.19
N ASN A 87 -14.44 6.66 19.83
CA ASN A 87 -13.93 7.96 20.26
C ASN A 87 -12.56 8.34 19.66
N MET A 88 -12.06 7.60 18.67
CA MET A 88 -10.80 7.89 18.00
C MET A 88 -11.01 8.06 16.49
N ASP A 89 -10.08 8.76 15.85
CA ASP A 89 -9.98 8.76 14.39
C ASP A 89 -9.70 7.33 13.90
N ASP A 90 -10.34 6.98 12.80
CA ASP A 90 -10.23 5.66 12.22
C ASP A 90 -8.82 5.45 11.67
N LYS A 91 -8.37 4.19 11.75
CA LYS A 91 -7.03 3.80 11.30
C LYS A 91 -7.16 2.80 10.18
N LEU A 92 -6.32 2.96 9.16
CA LEU A 92 -6.17 2.03 8.06
C LEU A 92 -4.91 1.21 8.29
N PHE A 93 -5.06 -0.11 8.43
CA PHE A 93 -3.96 -1.04 8.23
C PHE A 93 -3.94 -1.42 6.76
N ILE A 94 -2.82 -1.19 6.08
CA ILE A 94 -2.68 -1.51 4.66
C ILE A 94 -1.37 -2.20 4.41
N ALA A 95 -1.42 -3.22 3.56
CA ALA A 95 -0.29 -4.04 3.22
C ALA A 95 -0.23 -4.26 1.70
N THR A 96 0.92 -4.04 1.10
CA THR A 96 1.11 -4.07 -0.35
C THR A 96 2.50 -4.58 -0.73
N ALA A 97 2.55 -5.28 -1.87
CA ALA A 97 3.79 -5.51 -2.61
C ALA A 97 4.50 -4.17 -2.95
N VAL A 98 5.83 -4.20 -3.02
CA VAL A 98 6.69 -3.01 -3.19
C VAL A 98 7.45 -2.95 -4.52
N ASP A 99 7.48 -4.01 -5.33
CA ASP A 99 8.12 -4.05 -6.65
C ASP A 99 9.57 -3.53 -6.62
N GLY A 100 10.37 -4.06 -5.68
CA GLY A 100 11.77 -3.68 -5.54
C GLY A 100 12.01 -2.23 -5.08
N LYS A 101 10.99 -1.55 -4.53
CA LYS A 101 11.09 -0.15 -4.07
C LYS A 101 10.95 -0.01 -2.54
N PRO A 102 11.78 -0.70 -1.73
CA PRO A 102 11.68 -0.66 -0.27
C PRO A 102 11.94 0.73 0.32
N GLU A 103 12.71 1.57 -0.37
CA GLU A 103 12.98 2.94 0.07
C GLU A 103 11.72 3.81 -0.01
N TYR A 104 10.86 3.57 -1.00
CA TYR A 104 9.68 4.39 -1.27
C TYR A 104 8.47 3.95 -0.47
N PHE A 105 8.24 2.64 -0.38
CA PHE A 105 6.99 2.10 0.15
C PHE A 105 7.26 1.11 1.28
N PRO A 106 6.58 1.23 2.43
CA PRO A 106 6.50 0.13 3.38
C PRO A 106 5.58 -0.97 2.84
N THR A 107 5.91 -2.20 3.17
CA THR A 107 5.12 -3.37 2.79
C THR A 107 3.88 -3.53 3.68
N ILE A 108 3.95 -3.10 4.96
CA ILE A 108 2.82 -2.98 5.88
C ILE A 108 2.87 -1.62 6.56
N SER A 109 1.73 -0.96 6.74
CA SER A 109 1.66 0.28 7.53
C SER A 109 0.32 0.49 8.22
N SER A 110 0.36 1.19 9.36
CA SER A 110 -0.81 1.74 10.04
C SER A 110 -0.88 3.24 9.78
N ARG A 111 -1.99 3.68 9.18
CA ARG A 111 -2.19 5.02 8.63
C ARG A 111 -3.44 5.68 9.20
N LYS A 112 -3.42 7.01 9.28
CA LYS A 112 -4.54 7.84 9.75
C LYS A 112 -5.58 8.00 8.64
N LEU A 113 -6.85 7.90 9.00
CA LEU A 113 -7.97 8.31 8.15
C LEU A 113 -8.61 9.55 8.76
N THR A 114 -8.35 10.72 8.16
CA THR A 114 -8.92 11.98 8.65
C THR A 114 -10.36 12.15 8.15
N LYS A 115 -11.19 12.88 8.90
CA LYS A 115 -12.56 13.21 8.51
C LYS A 115 -12.62 14.04 7.24
N ASN A 116 -11.78 15.09 7.17
CA ASN A 116 -11.61 15.86 5.95
C ASN A 116 -10.79 15.04 4.94
N SER A 117 -11.42 14.69 3.81
CA SER A 117 -10.85 13.88 2.73
C SER A 117 -9.72 14.57 1.96
N GLU A 118 -9.63 15.89 2.03
CA GLU A 118 -8.58 16.71 1.41
C GLU A 118 -7.48 17.10 2.40
N ALA A 119 -7.55 16.64 3.65
CA ALA A 119 -6.54 17.02 4.63
C ALA A 119 -5.18 16.40 4.29
N ASP A 120 -4.14 17.22 4.42
CA ASP A 120 -2.73 16.84 4.32
C ASP A 120 -2.31 15.71 5.29
N GLY A 121 -3.11 15.43 6.32
CA GLY A 121 -2.88 14.34 7.27
C GLY A 121 -3.43 12.99 6.82
N MET A 122 -4.17 12.93 5.72
CA MET A 122 -4.72 11.69 5.19
C MET A 122 -3.60 10.70 4.85
N PHE A 123 -3.76 9.44 5.25
CA PHE A 123 -2.79 8.36 5.06
C PHE A 123 -1.42 8.54 5.74
N ALA A 124 -1.21 9.61 6.50
CA ALA A 124 0.00 9.74 7.32
C ALA A 124 0.11 8.57 8.31
N TYR A 125 1.33 8.19 8.69
CA TYR A 125 1.53 7.15 9.70
C TYR A 125 0.86 7.55 11.02
N VAL A 126 0.29 6.57 11.73
CA VAL A 126 -0.30 6.78 13.05
C VAL A 126 0.75 7.32 14.02
N PHE A 127 1.96 6.77 13.96
CA PHE A 127 3.12 7.22 14.71
C PHE A 127 4.35 7.30 13.78
N HIS A 128 5.17 8.33 13.95
CA HIS A 128 6.39 8.52 13.20
C HIS A 128 7.36 9.38 14.02
N ASP A 129 8.52 8.82 14.36
CA ASP A 129 9.68 9.53 14.87
C ASP A 129 10.93 9.16 14.05
N GLU A 130 12.10 9.65 14.46
CA GLU A 130 13.37 9.46 13.74
C GLU A 130 13.83 7.98 13.70
N PHE A 131 13.42 7.17 14.67
CA PHE A 131 13.89 5.80 14.84
C PHE A 131 12.83 4.75 14.47
N VAL A 132 11.55 5.06 14.72
CA VAL A 132 10.43 4.13 14.61
C VAL A 132 9.23 4.84 14.01
N ALA A 133 8.55 4.12 13.14
CA ALA A 133 7.26 4.54 12.62
C ALA A 133 6.30 3.36 12.61
N SER A 134 5.00 3.63 12.53
CA SER A 134 3.96 2.60 12.44
C SER A 134 3.90 1.98 11.04
N MET A 135 5.03 1.44 10.58
CA MET A 135 5.23 0.78 9.29
C MET A 135 6.36 -0.24 9.35
N ILE A 136 6.35 -1.18 8.42
CA ILE A 136 7.40 -2.17 8.19
C ILE A 136 7.87 -2.04 6.74
N LYS A 137 9.18 -1.92 6.55
CA LYS A 137 9.84 -1.93 5.24
C LYS A 137 10.60 -3.24 5.06
N ILE A 138 10.73 -3.68 3.81
CA ILE A 138 11.62 -4.80 3.47
C ILE A 138 13.05 -4.24 3.49
N PRO A 139 14.00 -4.85 4.22
CA PRO A 139 15.40 -4.41 4.21
C PRO A 139 16.03 -4.51 2.82
N SER A 140 16.85 -3.52 2.44
CA SER A 140 17.52 -3.52 1.13
C SER A 140 18.42 -4.75 0.92
N ASP A 141 19.04 -5.27 1.99
CA ASP A 141 19.88 -6.48 1.94
C ASP A 141 19.11 -7.72 1.47
N THR A 142 17.80 -7.78 1.71
CA THR A 142 16.94 -8.87 1.21
C THR A 142 16.94 -8.93 -0.31
N PHE A 143 16.93 -7.78 -0.99
CA PHE A 143 16.94 -7.71 -2.46
C PHE A 143 18.30 -8.08 -3.07
N THR A 144 19.39 -7.91 -2.33
CA THR A 144 20.72 -8.38 -2.76
C THR A 144 20.78 -9.91 -2.80
N ILE A 145 20.07 -10.58 -1.88
CA ILE A 145 20.02 -12.04 -1.79
C ILE A 145 18.95 -12.63 -2.72
N ILE A 146 17.77 -12.00 -2.77
CA ILE A 146 16.62 -12.41 -3.56
C ILE A 146 16.11 -11.18 -4.33
N PRO A 147 16.59 -10.93 -5.57
CA PRO A 147 16.28 -9.71 -6.32
C PRO A 147 14.79 -9.42 -6.51
N ASP A 148 13.97 -10.45 -6.70
CA ASP A 148 12.53 -10.29 -6.92
C ASP A 148 11.72 -10.58 -5.65
N PHE A 149 12.32 -10.45 -4.46
CA PHE A 149 11.60 -10.64 -3.21
C PHE A 149 10.46 -9.62 -3.07
N ASP A 150 9.25 -10.11 -2.88
CA ASP A 150 8.11 -9.28 -2.56
C ASP A 150 7.11 -10.04 -1.68
N ILE A 151 6.19 -9.31 -1.07
CA ILE A 151 5.15 -9.88 -0.22
C ILE A 151 3.79 -9.52 -0.82
N TYR A 152 3.03 -10.54 -1.18
CA TYR A 152 1.68 -10.39 -1.74
C TYR A 152 0.65 -10.62 -0.65
N TYR A 153 -0.29 -9.68 -0.50
CA TYR A 153 -1.30 -9.68 0.54
C TYR A 153 -2.65 -10.08 -0.02
N ILE A 154 -2.97 -11.37 0.09
CA ILE A 154 -4.12 -11.99 -0.57
C ILE A 154 -5.43 -11.67 0.16
N TYR A 155 -5.37 -11.62 1.50
CA TYR A 155 -6.53 -11.35 2.32
C TYR A 155 -6.13 -10.67 3.63
N GLY A 156 -7.08 -9.96 4.24
CA GLY A 156 -6.89 -9.38 5.56
C GLY A 156 -8.22 -9.19 6.30
N PHE A 157 -8.19 -9.33 7.62
CA PHE A 157 -9.37 -9.20 8.46
C PHE A 157 -9.01 -8.72 9.86
N SER A 158 -9.99 -8.11 10.53
CA SER A 158 -9.91 -7.80 11.96
C SER A 158 -10.59 -8.90 12.76
N SER A 159 -9.97 -9.35 13.84
CA SER A 159 -10.57 -10.27 14.81
C SER A 159 -10.13 -9.91 16.22
N GLY A 160 -11.12 -9.67 17.10
CA GLY A 160 -10.87 -9.08 18.41
C GLY A 160 -10.15 -7.73 18.26
N ASN A 161 -8.99 -7.60 18.92
CA ASN A 161 -8.17 -6.39 18.90
C ASN A 161 -6.97 -6.45 17.93
N PHE A 162 -7.00 -7.40 16.99
CA PHE A 162 -5.88 -7.67 16.09
C PHE A 162 -6.31 -7.62 14.62
N VAL A 163 -5.35 -7.28 13.76
CA VAL A 163 -5.49 -7.36 12.30
C VAL A 163 -4.57 -8.48 11.80
N TYR A 164 -5.11 -9.32 10.93
CA TYR A 164 -4.43 -10.45 10.33
C TYR A 164 -4.37 -10.26 8.83
N PHE A 165 -3.26 -10.69 8.22
CA PHE A 165 -3.08 -10.74 6.77
C PHE A 165 -2.63 -12.13 6.36
N LEU A 166 -3.18 -12.65 5.28
CA LEU A 166 -2.71 -13.87 4.63
C LEU A 166 -1.76 -13.48 3.50
N THR A 167 -0.55 -14.02 3.53
CA THR A 167 0.55 -13.55 2.68
C THR A 167 1.16 -14.66 1.83
N LEU A 168 1.66 -14.29 0.65
CA LEU A 168 2.58 -15.11 -0.14
C LEU A 168 3.92 -14.36 -0.23
N GLN A 169 5.01 -15.04 0.11
CA GLN A 169 6.37 -14.50 -0.01
C GLN A 169 7.34 -15.58 -0.51
N PRO A 170 8.40 -15.24 -1.25
CA PRO A 170 9.44 -16.19 -1.61
C PRO A 170 10.10 -16.83 -0.38
N GLU A 171 10.49 -18.09 -0.50
CA GLU A 171 11.30 -18.79 0.49
C GLU A 171 12.68 -18.14 0.63
N MET A 172 13.04 -17.77 1.86
CA MET A 172 14.36 -17.21 2.16
C MET A 172 15.46 -18.28 2.27
N ILE A 173 15.10 -19.56 2.29
CA ILE A 173 16.02 -20.68 2.42
C ILE A 173 15.79 -21.58 1.20
N SER A 174 16.76 -21.66 0.30
CA SER A 174 16.69 -22.62 -0.81
C SER A 174 16.68 -24.05 -0.25
N PRO A 175 15.81 -24.95 -0.74
CA PRO A 175 15.88 -26.35 -0.34
C PRO A 175 17.28 -26.91 -0.64
N PRO A 176 17.91 -27.67 0.28
CA PRO A 176 19.24 -28.21 0.05
C PRO A 176 19.22 -29.12 -1.18
N GLY A 177 19.98 -28.74 -2.23
CA GLY A 177 20.14 -29.49 -3.47
C GLY A 177 19.48 -28.89 -4.72
N SER A 178 18.76 -27.77 -4.62
CA SER A 178 18.21 -27.09 -5.81
C SER A 178 19.30 -26.29 -6.55
N THR A 179 19.68 -26.76 -7.75
CA THR A 179 20.47 -25.98 -8.73
C THR A 179 19.57 -25.12 -9.64
N THR A 180 18.25 -25.20 -9.44
CA THR A 180 17.22 -24.46 -10.16
C THR A 180 16.86 -23.18 -9.39
N LYS A 181 16.95 -22.04 -10.07
CA LYS A 181 16.51 -20.70 -9.66
C LYS A 181 14.98 -20.59 -9.58
N GLU A 182 14.28 -21.63 -9.13
CA GLU A 182 12.83 -21.62 -9.00
C GLU A 182 12.44 -20.93 -7.68
N GLN A 183 11.65 -19.86 -7.79
CA GLN A 183 11.07 -19.19 -6.63
C GLN A 183 9.89 -20.00 -6.12
N VAL A 184 10.07 -20.61 -4.95
CA VAL A 184 8.99 -21.24 -4.20
C VAL A 184 8.39 -20.21 -3.26
N TYR A 185 7.06 -20.14 -3.17
CA TYR A 185 6.35 -19.22 -2.29
C TYR A 185 5.84 -19.96 -1.05
N THR A 186 6.02 -19.36 0.12
CA THR A 186 5.40 -19.83 1.37
C THR A 186 4.16 -18.99 1.66
N SER A 187 3.03 -19.65 1.94
CA SER A 187 1.87 -19.01 2.54
C SER A 187 2.04 -18.93 4.05
N LYS A 188 1.98 -17.73 4.61
CA LYS A 188 2.03 -17.47 6.06
C LYS A 188 0.85 -16.64 6.51
#